data_AF-A0A259MFG1-F1
#
_entry.id   AF-A0A259MFG1-F1
#
_cell.length_a   1.000
_cell.length_b   1.000
_cell.length_c   1.000
_cell.angle_alpha   90.00
_cell.angle_beta   90.00
_cell.angle_gamma   90.00
#
_symmetry.space_group_name_H-M   'P 1'
#
loop_
_entity.id
_entity.type
_entity.pdbx_description
1 polymer ?
#
loop_
_entity_poly.entity_id
_entity_poly.type
_entity_poly.pdbx_seq_one_letter_code
_entity_poly.pdbx_strand_id
1 'polypeptide(L)'
;WVNGITQGLMWRAVNEDGTLTYSFVESLEASHAGYVVRMIGGAFFVTGMLLMTYNTWRTVRAAKPAEYEAAAQIPAVQGSAH
;
A
#
# COMPACT_ATOMS: atom_id res chain seq x y z
N TRP A 1 2.00 12.10 -7.88
CA TRP A 1 1.38 12.94 -8.93
C TRP A 1 1.95 14.35 -8.93
N VAL A 2 2.03 15.05 -7.79
CA VAL A 2 2.63 16.41 -7.68
C VAL A 2 4.00 16.50 -8.36
N ASN A 3 4.97 15.66 -7.97
CA ASN A 3 6.30 15.65 -8.60
C ASN A 3 6.25 15.45 -10.12
N GLY A 4 5.34 14.60 -10.63
CA GLY A 4 5.25 14.35 -12.06
C GLY A 4 4.76 15.57 -12.83
N ILE A 5 3.80 16.32 -12.27
CA ILE A 5 3.35 17.59 -12.85
C ILE A 5 4.49 18.61 -12.78
N THR A 6 5.12 18.79 -11.61
CA THR A 6 6.24 19.74 -11.45
C THR A 6 7.39 19.46 -12.42
N GLN A 7 7.86 18.22 -12.51
CA GLN A 7 8.91 17.82 -13.44
C GLN A 7 8.50 18.07 -14.89
N GLY A 8 7.29 17.65 -15.28
CA GLY A 8 6.78 17.84 -16.64
C GLY A 8 6.66 19.32 -17.02
N LEU A 9 6.25 20.19 -16.09
CA LEU A 9 6.22 21.65 -16.29
C LEU A 9 7.62 22.23 -16.44
N MET A 10 8.57 21.82 -15.59
CA MET A 10 9.93 22.37 -15.60
C MET A 10 10.71 21.94 -16.85
N TRP A 11 10.57 20.70 -17.31
CA TRP A 11 11.29 20.19 -18.49
C TRP A 11 10.81 20.81 -19.81
N ARG A 12 9.59 21.35 -19.84
CA ARG A 12 9.03 22.05 -21.01
C ARG A 12 8.99 23.57 -20.83
N ALA A 13 9.54 24.09 -19.74
CA ALA A 13 9.56 25.52 -19.48
C ALA A 13 10.64 26.17 -20.34
N VAL A 14 10.20 27.13 -21.16
CA VAL A 14 11.05 27.86 -22.10
C VAL A 14 10.81 29.35 -21.87
N ASN A 15 11.90 30.11 -21.81
CA ASN A 15 11.87 31.57 -21.68
C ASN A 15 11.45 32.23 -23.00
N GLU A 16 11.16 33.54 -22.96
CA GLU A 16 10.78 34.30 -24.17
C GLU A 16 11.87 34.30 -25.26
N ASP A 17 13.13 34.06 -24.88
CA ASP A 17 14.29 33.96 -25.78
C ASP A 17 14.53 32.54 -26.33
N GLY A 18 13.68 31.57 -25.99
CA GLY A 18 13.80 30.18 -26.45
C GLY A 18 14.75 29.30 -25.64
N THR A 19 15.40 29.83 -24.59
CA THR A 19 16.24 29.04 -23.69
C THR A 19 15.40 28.24 -22.68
N LEU A 20 15.94 27.14 -22.16
CA LEU A 20 15.28 26.37 -21.10
C LEU A 20 15.27 27.17 -19.80
N THR A 21 14.09 27.32 -19.19
CA THR A 21 13.91 28.09 -17.96
C THR A 21 14.58 27.43 -16.75
N TYR A 22 14.60 26.09 -16.71
CA TYR A 22 15.16 25.33 -15.59
C TYR A 22 16.15 24.28 -16.10
N SER A 23 17.23 24.12 -15.35
CA SER A 23 18.14 22.98 -15.48
C SER A 23 17.49 21.69 -14.95
N PHE A 24 18.07 20.56 -15.34
CA PHE A 24 17.63 19.26 -14.82
C PHE A 24 17.83 19.15 -13.29
N VAL A 25 18.93 19.69 -12.76
CA VAL A 25 19.24 19.64 -11.32
C VAL A 25 18.20 20.40 -10.50
N GLU A 26 17.76 21.57 -10.95
CA GLU A 26 16.67 22.32 -10.29
C GLU A 26 15.36 21.53 -10.26
N SER A 27 15.02 20.82 -11.34
CA SER A 27 13.83 19.96 -11.34
C SER A 27 13.94 18.79 -10.35
N LEU A 28 15.16 18.34 -10.08
CA LEU A 28 15.50 17.27 -9.14
C LEU A 28 15.36 17.77 -7.69
N GLU A 29 15.90 18.95 -7.41
CA GLU A 29 15.79 19.62 -6.11
C GLU A 29 14.33 19.94 -5.77
N ALA A 30 13.57 20.50 -6.72
CA ALA A 30 12.14 20.77 -6.56
C ALA A 30 11.33 19.50 -6.25
N SER A 31 11.80 18.34 -6.71
CA SER A 31 11.15 17.04 -6.48
C SER A 31 11.47 16.42 -5.11
N HIS A 32 12.48 16.92 -4.39
CA HIS A 32 13.02 16.28 -3.18
C HIS A 32 11.95 16.11 -2.09
N ALA A 33 11.19 17.15 -1.78
CA ALA A 33 10.14 17.09 -0.75
C ALA A 33 9.10 16.00 -1.05
N GLY A 34 8.72 15.83 -2.32
CA GLY A 34 7.78 14.78 -2.70
C GLY A 34 8.36 13.37 -2.75
N TYR A 35 9.69 13.20 -2.77
CA TYR A 35 10.32 11.89 -2.51
C TYR A 35 10.24 11.53 -1.03
N VAL A 36 10.48 12.49 -0.14
CA VAL A 36 10.38 12.29 1.32
C VAL A 36 8.96 11.90 1.73
N VAL A 37 7.95 12.65 1.29
CA VAL A 37 6.54 12.33 1.60
C VAL A 37 6.15 10.94 1.09
N ARG A 38 6.65 10.55 -0.08
CA ARG A 38 6.38 9.23 -0.66
C ARG A 38 7.03 8.11 0.14
N MET A 39 8.27 8.31 0.59
CA MET A 39 8.94 7.37 1.49
C MET A 39 8.17 7.20 2.79
N ILE A 40 7.69 8.30 3.40
CA ILE A 40 6.89 8.26 4.61
C ILE A 40 5.57 7.52 4.37
N GLY A 41 4.85 7.83 3.30
CA GLY A 41 3.61 7.12 2.95
C GLY A 41 3.84 5.62 2.72
N GLY A 42 4.92 5.26 2.03
CA GLY A 42 5.34 3.87 1.84
C GLY A 42 5.69 3.18 3.16
N ALA A 43 6.35 3.88 4.09
CA ALA A 43 6.67 3.35 5.41
C ALA A 43 5.40 3.03 6.22
N PHE A 44 4.38 3.88 6.18
CA PHE A 44 3.09 3.59 6.80
C PHE A 44 2.41 2.37 6.18
N PHE A 45 2.44 2.25 4.85
CA PHE A 45 1.89 1.08 4.17
C PHE A 45 2.61 -0.22 4.57
N VAL A 46 3.95 -0.22 4.56
CA VAL A 46 4.75 -1.37 5.00
C VAL A 46 4.47 -1.72 6.46
N THR A 47 4.36 -0.71 7.33
CA THR A 47 3.99 -0.92 8.74
C THR A 47 2.63 -1.60 8.85
N GLY A 48 1.63 -1.16 8.10
CA GLY A 48 0.32 -1.81 8.03
C GLY A 48 0.40 -3.26 7.56
N MET A 49 1.24 -3.54 6.56
CA MET A 49 1.48 -4.92 6.08
C MET A 49 2.11 -5.81 7.14
N LEU A 50 3.07 -5.29 7.92
CA LEU A 50 3.68 -6.04 9.03
C LEU A 50 2.64 -6.37 10.12
N LEU A 51 1.77 -5.41 10.45
CA LEU A 51 0.66 -5.65 11.37
C LEU A 51 -0.30 -6.72 10.83
N MET A 52 -0.63 -6.67 9.55
CA MET A 52 -1.45 -7.69 8.90
C MET A 52 -0.78 -9.07 8.99
N THR A 53 0.49 -9.18 8.62
CA THR A 53 1.27 -10.43 8.72
C THR A 53 1.25 -10.99 10.14
N TYR A 54 1.45 -10.14 11.14
CA TYR A 54 1.39 -10.56 12.54
C TYR A 54 0.00 -11.08 12.93
N ASN A 55 -1.06 -10.36 12.57
CA ASN A 55 -2.44 -10.78 12.83
C ASN A 55 -2.76 -12.12 12.15
N THR A 56 -2.45 -12.25 10.86
CA THR A 56 -2.65 -13.49 10.11
C THR A 56 -1.88 -14.66 10.74
N TRP A 57 -0.62 -14.45 11.11
CA TRP A 57 0.20 -15.47 11.76
C TRP A 57 -0.39 -15.93 13.10
N ARG A 58 -0.91 -14.99 13.91
CA ARG A 58 -1.61 -15.30 15.16
C ARG A 58 -2.87 -16.13 14.89
N THR A 59 -3.68 -15.75 13.90
CA THR A 59 -4.91 -16.48 13.52
C THR A 59 -4.60 -17.89 13.05
N VAL A 60 -3.62 -18.06 12.16
CA VAL A 60 -3.24 -19.38 11.63
C VAL A 60 -2.70 -20.29 12.73
N ARG A 61 -1.88 -19.78 13.66
CA ARG A 61 -1.34 -20.59 14.76
C ARG A 61 -2.39 -20.99 15.80
N ALA A 62 -3.43 -20.18 15.98
CA ALA A 62 -4.52 -20.48 16.90
C ALA A 62 -5.56 -21.44 16.29
N ALA A 63 -5.44 -21.79 15.01
CA ALA A 63 -6.39 -22.65 14.35
C ALA A 63 -6.36 -24.07 14.92
N LYS A 64 -7.54 -24.57 15.32
CA LYS A 64 -7.74 -25.93 15.81
C LYS A 64 -8.60 -26.72 14.81
N PRO A 65 -7.98 -27.37 13.80
CA PRO A 65 -8.70 -27.95 12.67
C PRO A 65 -9.75 -28.98 13.10
N ALA A 66 -9.45 -29.82 14.10
CA ALA A 66 -10.40 -30.82 14.62
C ALA A 66 -11.68 -30.21 15.25
N GLU A 67 -11.58 -29.03 15.89
CA GLU A 67 -12.75 -28.34 16.45
C GLU A 67 -13.60 -27.71 15.33
N TYR A 68 -12.96 -27.20 14.27
CA TYR A 68 -13.66 -26.67 13.09
C TYR A 68 -14.37 -27.76 12.28
N GLU A 69 -13.76 -28.94 12.11
CA GLU A 69 -14.38 -30.08 11.44
C GLU A 69 -15.61 -30.60 12.22
N ALA A 70 -15.50 -30.68 13.56
CA ALA A 70 -16.62 -31.06 14.42
C ALA A 70 -17.76 -30.04 14.40
N ALA A 71 -17.46 -28.74 14.30
CA ALA A 71 -18.47 -27.69 14.20
C ALA A 71 -19.08 -27.56 12.78
N ALA A 72 -18.34 -27.95 11.73
CA ALA A 72 -18.82 -27.95 10.35
C ALA A 72 -19.75 -29.14 10.05
N GLN A 73 -19.71 -30.20 10.86
CA GLN A 73 -20.74 -31.24 10.88
C GLN A 73 -22.02 -30.63 11.48
N ILE A 74 -22.94 -30.18 10.62
CA ILE A 74 -24.32 -29.87 11.04
C ILE A 74 -24.84 -31.13 11.74
N PRO A 75 -25.32 -31.07 13.00
CA PRO A 75 -25.88 -32.25 13.64
C PRO A 75 -27.00 -32.73 12.73
N ALA A 76 -26.82 -33.91 12.13
CA ALA A 76 -27.84 -34.52 11.31
C ALA A 76 -29.12 -34.50 12.15
N VAL A 77 -30.15 -33.78 11.67
CA VAL A 77 -31.46 -33.77 12.30
C VAL A 77 -31.85 -35.22 12.44
N GLN A 78 -31.76 -35.72 13.67
CA GLN A 78 -32.17 -37.07 14.02
C GLN A 78 -33.68 -37.01 13.87
N GLY A 79 -34.16 -37.37 12.67
CA GLY A 79 -35.57 -37.48 12.38
C GLY A 79 -36.18 -38.38 13.43
N SER A 80 -36.99 -37.79 14.30
CA SER A 80 -37.85 -38.53 15.20
C SER A 80 -38.89 -39.23 14.34
N ALA A 81 -38.56 -40.43 13.90
CA ALA A 81 -39.53 -41.37 13.37
C ALA A 81 -40.38 -41.88 14.54
N HIS A 82 -41.44 -41.14 14.85
CA HIS A 82 -42.63 -41.62 15.56
C HIS A 82 -43.84 -40.83 15.06
#